data_AF-R6DEM8-F1
#
_entry.id   AF-R6DEM8-F1
#
_cell.length_a   1.000
_cell.length_b   1.000
_cell.length_c   1.000
_cell.angle_alpha   90.00
_cell.angle_beta   90.00
_cell.angle_gamma   90.00
#
_symmetry.space_group_name_H-M   'P 1'
#
loop_
_entity.id
_entity.type
_entity.pdbx_description
1 polymer ?
#
loop_
_entity_poly.entity_id
_entity_poly.type
_entity_poly.pdbx_seq_one_letter_code
_entity_poly.pdbx_strand_id
1 'polypeptide(L)'
;MKTLDKLFVKGKISHKKATLLLGVVCGTLLVSSCGGSMIKKEKGNDWTVMKLKGQVKKMTEKKSSFDISSLYTFNEKGYFNEKGQISTWPANKTVITERYEYDADGKLSCISFFSNMSGDLQSKQIYKDGLLTEEQKYAADYPESKLSSTKYYAYDKKGLLSKSWTDQNEQNRAEYECDWAGNIIKLIGYSMDKVYETCKTGYEYDNHGNITKHEIYYRERKDDPGEKDGMLDYVEEYKYDDNSRLLERNNIIYRYNSGKKENEISQKQSYTYKYDEQDNVVEMSCLTYGYRDGKEQEPGSPAITTYIYTYDKHGNWTSRETQYNGRKQDMVSRTYTYYGEAEPKFTMEDLVGAWDYYSEPTNKIEMVFKRDGTLIDYIDFHSTGTYKFNPEGTVITMQFTYDDGEESQTSKPMDFQIQEYTGDRLILKSGETLLYYDRKTKSENYNGKY
;
A
#
# COMPACT_ATOMS: atom_id res chain seq x y z
N MET A 1 18.27 -43.19 -27.14
CA MET A 1 19.25 -43.23 -26.03
C MET A 1 20.35 -42.21 -26.30
N LYS A 2 20.39 -41.11 -25.54
CA LYS A 2 21.55 -40.20 -25.45
C LYS A 2 21.73 -39.84 -23.98
N THR A 3 22.98 -39.85 -23.54
CA THR A 3 23.44 -39.60 -22.17
C THR A 3 23.20 -38.15 -21.76
N LEU A 4 22.67 -37.93 -20.56
CA LEU A 4 22.68 -36.64 -19.87
C LEU A 4 22.60 -36.83 -18.34
N ASP A 5 23.42 -37.73 -17.83
CA ASP A 5 23.82 -37.70 -16.41
C ASP A 5 24.86 -36.59 -16.18
N LYS A 6 24.86 -36.04 -14.96
CA LYS A 6 25.69 -34.92 -14.45
C LYS A 6 25.23 -33.51 -14.85
N LEU A 7 24.29 -32.97 -14.07
CA LEU A 7 24.49 -31.68 -13.35
C LEU A 7 23.40 -31.47 -12.27
N PHE A 8 23.35 -32.39 -11.31
CA PHE A 8 22.68 -32.17 -10.03
C PHE A 8 23.73 -31.90 -8.93
N VAL A 9 23.32 -31.15 -7.89
CA VAL A 9 24.05 -30.88 -6.62
C VAL A 9 25.12 -29.76 -6.65
N LYS A 10 24.67 -28.51 -6.44
CA LYS A 10 24.95 -27.73 -5.20
C LYS A 10 24.25 -26.36 -5.21
N GLY A 11 23.35 -26.15 -4.24
CA GLY A 11 22.59 -24.90 -4.09
C GLY A 11 21.43 -25.01 -3.10
N LYS A 12 21.69 -25.55 -1.89
CA LYS A 12 20.65 -25.71 -0.85
C LYS A 12 20.24 -24.34 -0.29
N ILE A 13 19.28 -23.67 -0.92
CA ILE A 13 18.50 -22.62 -0.24
C ILE A 13 17.43 -23.31 0.61
N SER A 14 17.41 -22.98 1.91
CA SER A 14 16.57 -23.66 2.90
C SER A 14 15.09 -23.38 2.67
N HIS A 15 14.34 -24.39 2.21
CA HIS A 15 12.88 -24.37 2.11
C HIS A 15 12.14 -24.08 3.44
N LYS A 16 12.84 -23.99 4.58
CA LYS A 16 12.24 -23.61 5.88
C LYS A 16 12.16 -22.10 6.13
N LYS A 17 12.76 -21.23 5.30
CA LYS A 17 12.65 -19.76 5.43
C LYS A 17 11.71 -19.10 4.40
N ALA A 18 11.47 -19.73 3.24
CA ALA A 18 10.56 -19.18 2.23
C ALA A 18 9.08 -19.21 2.67
N THR A 19 8.68 -20.21 3.48
CA THR A 19 7.30 -20.37 3.94
C THR A 19 6.85 -19.31 4.94
N LEU A 20 7.78 -18.63 5.64
CA LEU A 20 7.44 -17.65 6.68
C LEU A 20 7.08 -16.27 6.12
N LEU A 21 7.62 -15.90 4.95
CA LEU A 21 7.36 -14.62 4.29
C LEU A 21 6.13 -14.65 3.37
N LEU A 22 5.76 -15.82 2.84
CA LEU A 22 4.52 -16.01 2.09
C LEU A 22 3.26 -16.10 2.98
N GLY A 23 3.41 -16.39 4.28
CA GLY A 23 2.29 -16.53 5.21
C GLY A 23 1.59 -15.23 5.60
N VAL A 24 2.25 -14.08 5.48
CA VAL A 24 1.72 -12.78 5.96
C VAL A 24 0.95 -12.01 4.87
N VAL A 25 1.19 -12.31 3.59
CA VAL A 25 0.53 -11.62 2.46
C VAL A 25 -0.84 -12.23 2.12
N CYS A 26 -1.09 -13.49 2.48
CA CYS A 26 -2.39 -14.13 2.23
C CYS A 26 -3.50 -13.66 3.19
N GLY A 27 -3.16 -13.21 4.40
CA GLY A 27 -4.14 -12.80 5.42
C GLY A 27 -4.99 -11.59 5.04
N THR A 28 -4.45 -10.66 4.25
CA THR A 28 -5.18 -9.46 3.76
C THR A 28 -5.91 -9.67 2.44
N LEU A 29 -5.71 -10.81 1.76
CA LEU A 29 -6.41 -11.15 0.50
C LEU A 29 -7.58 -12.13 0.70
N LEU A 30 -7.66 -12.83 1.84
CA LEU A 30 -8.74 -13.79 2.10
C LEU A 30 -10.08 -13.16 2.51
N VAL A 31 -10.11 -11.85 2.77
CA VAL A 31 -11.36 -11.09 3.00
C VAL A 31 -12.04 -10.66 1.68
N SER A 32 -11.37 -10.79 0.52
CA SER A 32 -11.89 -10.31 -0.77
C SER A 32 -12.61 -11.36 -1.64
N SER A 33 -12.71 -12.62 -1.21
CA SER A 33 -13.38 -13.70 -1.96
C SER A 33 -14.74 -14.14 -1.39
N CYS A 34 -15.15 -13.57 -0.26
CA CYS A 34 -16.54 -13.61 0.21
C CYS A 34 -17.16 -12.22 -0.03
N GLY A 35 -18.00 -12.10 -1.07
CA GLY A 35 -18.55 -10.80 -1.47
C GLY A 35 -19.47 -10.18 -0.41
N GLY A 36 -18.93 -9.27 0.40
CA GLY A 36 -19.66 -8.63 1.50
C GLY A 36 -18.78 -7.75 2.38
N SER A 37 -18.29 -6.64 1.84
CA SER A 37 -17.75 -5.52 2.63
C SER A 37 -17.83 -4.23 1.81
N MET A 38 -18.60 -3.26 2.30
CA MET A 38 -18.78 -1.90 1.73
C MET A 38 -19.34 -1.81 0.29
N ILE A 39 -20.63 -2.13 0.11
CA ILE A 39 -21.43 -1.38 -0.87
C ILE A 39 -21.86 -0.08 -0.19
N LYS A 40 -21.00 0.95 -0.27
CA LYS A 40 -21.29 2.26 0.32
C LYS A 40 -22.38 2.99 -0.45
N LYS A 41 -23.31 3.54 0.32
CA LYS A 41 -24.21 4.63 -0.09
C LYS A 41 -23.36 5.85 -0.47
N GLU A 42 -23.32 6.16 -1.76
CA GLU A 42 -22.48 7.19 -2.40
C GLU A 42 -20.96 7.00 -2.18
N LYS A 43 -20.19 6.99 -3.28
CA LYS A 43 -18.73 6.90 -3.16
C LYS A 43 -18.19 8.21 -2.56
N GLY A 44 -17.77 8.14 -1.30
CA GLY A 44 -17.09 9.24 -0.63
C GLY A 44 -15.81 9.68 -1.34
N ASN A 45 -15.39 10.92 -1.10
CA ASN A 45 -14.15 11.50 -1.64
C ASN A 45 -12.94 10.59 -1.36
N ASP A 46 -12.14 10.29 -2.39
CA ASP A 46 -11.06 9.31 -2.28
C ASP A 46 -9.85 9.85 -1.49
N TRP A 47 -9.60 11.17 -1.49
CA TRP A 47 -8.63 11.76 -0.56
C TRP A 47 -9.03 11.47 0.89
N THR A 48 -10.30 11.69 1.26
CA THR A 48 -10.79 11.40 2.63
C THR A 48 -10.65 9.92 2.97
N VAL A 49 -11.02 9.00 2.05
CA VAL A 49 -10.89 7.55 2.26
C VAL A 49 -9.43 7.12 2.42
N MET A 50 -8.51 7.73 1.66
CA MET A 50 -7.07 7.48 1.77
C MET A 50 -6.38 8.27 2.89
N LYS A 51 -7.11 9.10 3.64
CA LYS A 51 -6.61 10.04 4.65
C LYS A 51 -5.54 11.01 4.10
N LEU A 52 -5.72 11.45 2.85
CA LEU A 52 -4.87 12.42 2.19
C LEU A 52 -5.31 13.85 2.54
N LYS A 53 -4.33 14.72 2.77
CA LYS A 53 -4.49 16.16 3.03
C LYS A 53 -4.14 16.98 1.77
N GLY A 54 -4.76 18.15 1.60
CA GLY A 54 -4.55 18.98 0.40
C GLY A 54 -5.11 18.36 -0.89
N GLN A 55 -4.96 19.08 -2.01
CA GLN A 55 -5.53 18.67 -3.31
C GLN A 55 -4.56 17.77 -4.09
N VAL A 56 -4.38 16.52 -3.66
CA VAL A 56 -3.46 15.56 -4.31
C VAL A 56 -3.94 15.22 -5.74
N LYS A 57 -3.15 15.60 -6.76
CA LYS A 57 -3.39 15.26 -8.17
C LYS A 57 -2.98 13.83 -8.51
N LYS A 58 -1.82 13.39 -8.01
CA LYS A 58 -1.28 12.04 -8.22
C LYS A 58 -0.39 11.64 -7.04
N MET A 59 -0.46 10.36 -6.68
CA MET A 59 0.40 9.70 -5.71
C MET A 59 1.05 8.47 -6.36
N THR A 60 2.35 8.29 -6.15
CA THR A 60 3.05 7.03 -6.46
C THR A 60 3.57 6.42 -5.17
N GLU A 61 3.22 5.16 -4.87
CA GLU A 61 3.76 4.41 -3.73
C GLU A 61 4.76 3.36 -4.21
N LYS A 62 5.95 3.32 -3.61
CA LYS A 62 7.00 2.34 -3.91
C LYS A 62 7.43 1.60 -2.65
N LYS A 63 7.71 0.30 -2.80
CA LYS A 63 8.19 -0.57 -1.73
C LYS A 63 9.63 -0.98 -2.07
N SER A 64 10.58 -0.79 -1.16
CA SER A 64 12.01 -1.00 -1.40
C SER A 64 12.37 -2.40 -1.93
N SER A 65 11.56 -3.40 -1.59
CA SER A 65 11.70 -4.81 -1.94
C SER A 65 11.08 -5.20 -3.29
N PHE A 66 10.47 -4.28 -4.05
CA PHE A 66 9.79 -4.58 -5.31
C PHE A 66 10.11 -3.59 -6.43
N ASP A 67 10.29 -4.11 -7.64
CA ASP A 67 10.46 -3.35 -8.89
C ASP A 67 9.13 -2.82 -9.49
N ILE A 68 8.06 -2.83 -8.69
CA ILE A 68 6.73 -2.37 -9.07
C ILE A 68 6.27 -1.30 -8.08
N SER A 69 5.92 -0.12 -8.60
CA SER A 69 5.28 0.95 -7.83
C SER A 69 3.78 0.99 -8.13
N SER A 70 2.97 1.37 -7.15
CA SER A 70 1.53 1.62 -7.34
C SER A 70 1.30 3.09 -7.72
N LEU A 71 0.48 3.32 -8.74
CA LEU A 71 0.07 4.65 -9.20
C LEU A 71 -1.39 4.92 -8.82
N TYR A 72 -1.66 6.14 -8.37
CA TYR A 72 -2.99 6.66 -8.11
C TYR A 72 -3.08 8.08 -8.70
N THR A 73 -4.12 8.37 -9.46
CA THR A 73 -4.42 9.71 -9.98
C THR A 73 -5.81 10.13 -9.55
N PHE A 74 -6.02 11.42 -9.32
CA PHE A 74 -7.27 12.00 -8.83
C PHE A 74 -7.70 13.15 -9.75
N ASN A 75 -8.98 13.49 -9.73
CA ASN A 75 -9.51 14.75 -10.27
C ASN A 75 -9.46 15.87 -9.21
N GLU A 76 -9.75 17.11 -9.63
CA GLU A 76 -9.75 18.31 -8.77
C GLU A 76 -10.77 18.23 -7.62
N LYS A 77 -11.82 17.41 -7.76
CA LYS A 77 -12.81 17.15 -6.71
C LYS A 77 -12.35 16.06 -5.71
N GLY A 78 -11.18 15.47 -5.92
CA GLY A 78 -10.55 14.48 -5.03
C GLY A 78 -11.07 13.05 -5.13
N TYR A 79 -11.64 12.67 -6.27
CA TYR A 79 -11.95 11.29 -6.59
C TYR A 79 -10.92 10.70 -7.56
N PHE A 80 -10.67 9.40 -7.50
CA PHE A 80 -9.79 8.70 -8.44
C PHE A 80 -10.18 8.94 -9.90
N ASN A 81 -9.19 9.10 -10.77
CA ASN A 81 -9.34 8.95 -12.21
C ASN A 81 -8.85 7.58 -12.65
N GLU A 82 -7.61 7.22 -12.26
CA GLU A 82 -7.00 5.93 -12.58
C GLU A 82 -6.16 5.41 -11.42
N LYS A 83 -6.06 4.08 -11.32
CA LYS A 83 -5.01 3.40 -10.57
C LYS A 83 -4.25 2.47 -11.50
N GLY A 84 -2.99 2.22 -11.18
CA GLY A 84 -2.16 1.34 -11.98
C GLY A 84 -0.90 0.85 -11.27
N GLN A 85 -0.09 0.13 -12.04
CA GLN A 85 1.21 -0.37 -11.63
C GLN A 85 2.28 0.16 -12.60
N ILE A 86 3.40 0.64 -12.07
CA ILE A 86 4.57 1.08 -12.83
C ILE A 86 5.65 0.03 -12.63
N SER A 87 5.93 -0.77 -13.66
CA SER A 87 7.06 -1.71 -13.63
C SER A 87 8.35 -1.02 -14.07
N THR A 88 9.43 -1.14 -13.30
CA THR A 88 10.75 -0.62 -13.70
C THR A 88 11.34 -1.37 -14.90
N TRP A 89 10.86 -2.59 -15.18
CA TRP A 89 11.38 -3.41 -16.29
C TRP A 89 10.28 -4.20 -17.05
N PRO A 90 10.37 -4.32 -18.39
CA PRO A 90 11.16 -3.48 -19.28
C PRO A 90 10.54 -2.09 -19.44
N ALA A 91 11.35 -1.04 -19.24
CA ALA A 91 11.06 0.37 -19.53
C ALA A 91 9.77 0.97 -18.92
N ASN A 92 9.77 1.24 -17.60
CA ASN A 92 8.83 2.12 -16.88
C ASN A 92 7.36 2.05 -17.32
N LYS A 93 6.88 0.84 -17.67
CA LYS A 93 5.55 0.67 -18.26
C LYS A 93 4.51 0.87 -17.18
N THR A 94 3.71 1.92 -17.34
CA THR A 94 2.49 2.11 -16.55
C THR A 94 1.39 1.24 -17.15
N VAL A 95 0.88 0.29 -16.36
CA VAL A 95 -0.30 -0.52 -16.67
C VAL A 95 -1.43 -0.02 -15.78
N ILE A 96 -2.45 0.57 -16.39
CA ILE A 96 -3.67 0.97 -15.68
C ILE A 96 -4.44 -0.30 -15.31
N THR A 97 -4.78 -0.43 -14.03
CA THR A 97 -5.53 -1.58 -13.48
C THR A 97 -6.96 -1.19 -13.12
N GLU A 98 -7.22 0.10 -12.88
CA GLU A 98 -8.56 0.64 -12.60
C GLU A 98 -8.73 1.99 -13.30
N ARG A 99 -9.86 2.21 -13.96
CA ARG A 99 -10.28 3.52 -14.49
C ARG A 99 -11.66 3.88 -13.95
N TYR A 100 -11.83 5.13 -13.56
CA TYR A 100 -13.04 5.69 -13.00
C TYR A 100 -13.67 6.69 -13.98
N GLU A 101 -14.96 6.51 -14.24
CA GLU A 101 -15.74 7.32 -15.19
C GLU A 101 -16.87 8.00 -14.43
N TYR A 102 -17.13 9.27 -14.76
CA TYR A 102 -18.09 10.13 -14.06
C TYR A 102 -19.16 10.64 -15.03
N ASP A 103 -20.38 10.83 -14.54
CA ASP A 103 -21.47 11.44 -15.32
C ASP A 103 -21.32 12.97 -15.44
N ALA A 104 -22.27 13.62 -16.13
CA ALA A 104 -22.25 15.06 -16.36
C ALA A 104 -22.37 15.90 -15.08
N ASP A 105 -22.97 15.37 -14.01
CA ASP A 105 -23.06 16.00 -12.69
C ASP A 105 -21.77 15.78 -11.87
N GLY A 106 -20.91 14.85 -12.32
CA GLY A 106 -19.66 14.47 -11.69
C GLY A 106 -19.81 13.38 -10.63
N LYS A 107 -20.91 12.61 -10.63
CA LYS A 107 -21.06 11.40 -9.81
C LYS A 107 -20.36 10.24 -10.49
N LEU A 108 -19.89 9.26 -9.73
CA LEU A 108 -19.31 8.04 -10.29
C LEU A 108 -20.38 7.28 -11.09
N SER A 109 -20.06 6.91 -12.34
CA SER A 109 -20.94 6.15 -13.23
C SER A 109 -20.36 4.76 -13.57
N CYS A 110 -19.05 4.61 -13.68
CA CYS A 110 -18.41 3.31 -13.92
C CYS A 110 -17.01 3.21 -13.31
N ILE A 111 -16.63 2.01 -12.86
CA ILE A 111 -15.24 1.61 -12.61
C ILE A 111 -14.93 0.45 -13.56
N SER A 112 -13.92 0.60 -14.41
CA SER A 112 -13.41 -0.45 -15.29
C SER A 112 -12.13 -1.06 -14.69
N PHE A 113 -12.08 -2.39 -14.53
CA PHE A 113 -10.95 -3.12 -13.96
C PHE A 113 -10.21 -3.90 -15.05
N PHE A 114 -8.89 -3.79 -15.08
CA PHE A 114 -8.03 -4.32 -16.14
C PHE A 114 -6.99 -5.31 -15.60
N SER A 115 -6.67 -6.32 -16.40
CA SER A 115 -5.60 -7.28 -16.16
C SER A 115 -4.26 -6.55 -16.08
N ASN A 116 -3.53 -6.69 -14.97
CA ASN A 116 -2.20 -6.09 -14.83
C ASN A 116 -1.12 -6.79 -15.68
N MET A 117 -1.42 -7.95 -16.25
CA MET A 117 -0.52 -8.69 -17.14
C MET A 117 -0.74 -8.36 -18.62
N SER A 118 -2.01 -8.37 -19.08
CA SER A 118 -2.36 -8.20 -20.49
C SER A 118 -2.93 -6.83 -20.84
N GLY A 119 -3.51 -6.11 -19.87
CA GLY A 119 -4.25 -4.87 -20.08
C GLY A 119 -5.73 -5.08 -20.45
N ASP A 120 -6.18 -6.33 -20.62
CA ASP A 120 -7.56 -6.66 -21.00
C ASP A 120 -8.56 -6.27 -19.91
N LEU A 121 -9.76 -5.85 -20.31
CA LEU A 121 -10.88 -5.62 -19.40
C LEU A 121 -11.29 -6.94 -18.72
N GLN A 122 -11.36 -6.95 -17.39
CA GLN A 122 -11.75 -8.11 -16.58
C GLN A 122 -13.15 -7.94 -15.99
N SER A 123 -13.47 -6.74 -15.50
CA SER A 123 -14.80 -6.43 -14.97
C SER A 123 -15.13 -4.94 -15.08
N LYS A 124 -16.42 -4.63 -14.97
CA LYS A 124 -16.92 -3.27 -14.74
C LYS A 124 -17.86 -3.26 -13.54
N GLN A 125 -17.85 -2.18 -12.77
CA GLN A 125 -18.85 -1.87 -11.76
C GLN A 125 -19.58 -0.61 -12.21
N ILE A 126 -20.88 -0.71 -12.45
CA ILE A 126 -21.72 0.35 -13.00
C ILE A 126 -22.61 0.93 -11.90
N TYR A 127 -22.60 2.26 -11.82
CA TYR A 127 -23.25 3.02 -10.78
C TYR A 127 -24.36 3.89 -11.36
N LYS A 128 -25.46 3.98 -10.61
CA LYS A 128 -26.57 4.89 -10.89
C LYS A 128 -26.95 5.60 -9.61
N ASP A 129 -27.05 6.92 -9.66
CA ASP A 129 -27.37 7.77 -8.50
C ASP A 129 -26.45 7.50 -7.28
N GLY A 130 -25.18 7.18 -7.54
CA GLY A 130 -24.18 6.86 -6.51
C GLY A 130 -24.27 5.45 -5.91
N LEU A 131 -25.18 4.59 -6.39
CA LEU A 131 -25.35 3.20 -5.96
C LEU A 131 -24.83 2.23 -7.03
N LEU A 132 -24.13 1.16 -6.61
CA LEU A 132 -23.69 0.09 -7.52
C LEU A 132 -24.93 -0.68 -8.00
N THR A 133 -25.21 -0.70 -9.30
CA THR A 133 -26.38 -1.42 -9.87
C THR A 133 -25.99 -2.69 -10.60
N GLU A 134 -24.81 -2.73 -11.22
CA GLU A 134 -24.31 -3.90 -11.95
C GLU A 134 -22.82 -4.13 -11.70
N GLU A 135 -22.41 -5.39 -11.55
CA GLU A 135 -21.03 -5.85 -11.73
C GLU A 135 -20.98 -6.79 -12.94
N GLN A 136 -20.35 -6.32 -14.01
CA GLN A 136 -20.17 -7.06 -15.27
C GLN A 136 -18.81 -7.74 -15.26
N LYS A 137 -18.74 -9.02 -15.62
CA LYS A 137 -17.49 -9.78 -15.77
C LYS A 137 -17.25 -10.09 -17.24
N TYR A 138 -15.99 -10.05 -17.64
CA TYR A 138 -15.57 -10.26 -19.02
C TYR A 138 -14.64 -11.48 -19.08
N ALA A 139 -14.89 -12.37 -20.03
CA ALA A 139 -13.94 -13.42 -20.38
C ALA A 139 -12.82 -12.81 -21.23
N ALA A 140 -11.58 -13.23 -20.97
CA ALA A 140 -10.47 -12.99 -21.88
C ALA A 140 -10.70 -13.79 -23.17
N ASP A 141 -11.09 -13.08 -24.22
CA ASP A 141 -11.26 -13.60 -25.57
C ASP A 141 -10.48 -12.68 -26.52
N TYR A 142 -9.91 -13.23 -27.59
CA TYR A 142 -9.07 -12.47 -28.52
C TYR A 142 -9.85 -12.23 -29.82
N PRO A 143 -9.93 -10.99 -30.33
CA PRO A 143 -9.15 -9.80 -29.96
C PRO A 143 -9.76 -8.89 -28.87
N GLU A 144 -10.99 -9.14 -28.42
CA GLU A 144 -11.71 -8.27 -27.48
C GLU A 144 -12.41 -9.07 -26.37
N SER A 145 -12.30 -8.60 -25.12
CA SER A 145 -12.94 -9.20 -23.95
C SER A 145 -14.47 -9.18 -24.08
N LYS A 146 -15.12 -10.33 -23.95
CA LYS A 146 -16.59 -10.47 -24.08
C LYS A 146 -17.26 -10.57 -22.72
N LEU A 147 -18.40 -9.89 -22.57
CA LEU A 147 -19.24 -9.99 -21.38
C LEU A 147 -19.63 -11.46 -21.14
N SER A 148 -19.27 -12.02 -19.99
CA SER A 148 -19.48 -13.42 -19.63
C SER A 148 -20.56 -13.62 -18.57
N SER A 149 -20.78 -12.63 -17.69
CA SER A 149 -21.87 -12.60 -16.73
C SER A 149 -22.12 -11.19 -16.21
N THR A 150 -23.33 -10.90 -15.75
CA THR A 150 -23.71 -9.65 -15.09
C THR A 150 -24.41 -9.96 -13.77
N LYS A 151 -23.86 -9.42 -12.67
CA LYS A 151 -24.49 -9.45 -11.35
C LYS A 151 -25.20 -8.14 -11.09
N TYR A 152 -26.48 -8.19 -10.78
CA TYR A 152 -27.35 -7.06 -10.49
C TYR A 152 -27.49 -6.84 -8.98
N TYR A 153 -27.76 -5.60 -8.58
CA TYR A 153 -27.91 -5.19 -7.17
C TYR A 153 -29.18 -4.34 -7.00
N ALA A 154 -29.91 -4.59 -5.91
CA ALA A 154 -31.11 -3.85 -5.53
C ALA A 154 -31.05 -3.38 -4.08
N TYR A 155 -31.73 -2.26 -3.83
CA TYR A 155 -31.70 -1.53 -2.57
C TYR A 155 -33.12 -1.35 -2.03
N ASP A 156 -33.25 -1.19 -0.72
CA ASP A 156 -34.51 -0.88 -0.06
C ASP A 156 -34.88 0.63 -0.21
N LYS A 157 -36.02 1.02 0.37
CA LYS A 157 -36.50 2.42 0.35
C LYS A 157 -35.61 3.41 1.12
N LYS A 158 -34.64 2.94 1.91
CA LYS A 158 -33.65 3.75 2.65
C LYS A 158 -32.32 3.86 1.90
N GLY A 159 -32.17 3.15 0.77
CA GLY A 159 -30.92 3.06 0.01
C GLY A 159 -29.93 2.04 0.58
N LEU A 160 -30.39 1.10 1.40
CA LEU A 160 -29.57 -0.01 1.92
C LEU A 160 -29.62 -1.20 0.97
N LEU A 161 -28.50 -1.88 0.77
CA LEU A 161 -28.43 -3.08 -0.06
C LEU A 161 -29.38 -4.14 0.49
N SER A 162 -30.23 -4.71 -0.37
CA SER A 162 -31.22 -5.72 0.04
C SER A 162 -31.12 -7.03 -0.74
N LYS A 163 -30.71 -6.99 -2.02
CA LYS A 163 -30.66 -8.19 -2.89
C LYS A 163 -29.59 -8.06 -3.97
N SER A 164 -29.01 -9.18 -4.40
CA SER A 164 -28.23 -9.28 -5.64
C SER A 164 -28.44 -10.64 -6.33
N TRP A 165 -28.32 -10.71 -7.66
CA TRP A 165 -28.52 -11.92 -8.45
C TRP A 165 -27.73 -11.86 -9.76
N THR A 166 -27.52 -12.99 -10.43
CA THR A 166 -26.65 -13.06 -11.63
C THR A 166 -27.45 -13.47 -12.87
N ASP A 167 -27.14 -12.88 -14.03
CA ASP A 167 -27.66 -13.22 -15.36
C ASP A 167 -29.19 -13.34 -15.44
N GLN A 168 -29.88 -12.41 -14.78
CA GLN A 168 -31.35 -12.35 -14.64
C GLN A 168 -31.98 -13.58 -13.95
N ASN A 169 -31.18 -14.48 -13.38
CA ASN A 169 -31.64 -15.64 -12.63
C ASN A 169 -31.78 -15.32 -11.13
N GLU A 170 -32.97 -14.90 -10.71
CA GLU A 170 -33.26 -14.61 -9.30
C GLU A 170 -33.33 -15.86 -8.38
N GLN A 171 -33.31 -17.08 -8.94
CA GLN A 171 -33.25 -18.31 -8.12
C GLN A 171 -31.86 -18.49 -7.49
N ASN A 172 -30.84 -17.88 -8.11
CA ASN A 172 -29.46 -17.83 -7.67
C ASN A 172 -29.13 -16.40 -7.21
N ARG A 173 -29.51 -16.07 -5.98
CA ARG A 173 -29.45 -14.72 -5.42
C ARG A 173 -28.78 -14.70 -4.04
N ALA A 174 -28.38 -13.51 -3.60
CA ALA A 174 -28.09 -13.22 -2.21
C ALA A 174 -29.05 -12.14 -1.70
N GLU A 175 -29.57 -12.34 -0.49
CA GLU A 175 -30.36 -11.35 0.26
C GLU A 175 -29.53 -10.81 1.42
N TYR A 176 -29.72 -9.53 1.75
CA TYR A 176 -28.85 -8.79 2.68
C TYR A 176 -29.67 -8.11 3.77
N GLU A 177 -29.16 -8.16 5.00
CA GLU A 177 -29.60 -7.32 6.10
C GLU A 177 -28.44 -6.37 6.45
N CYS A 178 -28.73 -5.06 6.48
CA CYS A 178 -27.78 -4.02 6.86
C CYS A 178 -28.22 -3.33 8.16
N ASP A 179 -27.25 -2.81 8.90
CA ASP A 179 -27.51 -1.87 9.98
C ASP A 179 -27.82 -0.45 9.48
N TRP A 180 -27.98 0.49 10.42
CA TRP A 180 -28.30 1.90 10.11
C TRP A 180 -27.16 2.65 9.40
N ALA A 181 -25.92 2.20 9.51
CA ALA A 181 -24.75 2.76 8.83
C ALA A 181 -24.56 2.17 7.42
N GLY A 182 -25.30 1.08 7.10
CA GLY A 182 -25.22 0.37 5.84
C GLY A 182 -24.20 -0.78 5.82
N ASN A 183 -23.67 -1.16 6.98
CA ASN A 183 -22.80 -2.33 7.09
C ASN A 183 -23.65 -3.60 7.05
N ILE A 184 -23.20 -4.61 6.30
CA ILE A 184 -23.91 -5.89 6.12
C ILE A 184 -23.72 -6.72 7.39
N ILE A 185 -24.80 -6.89 8.17
CA ILE A 185 -24.81 -7.72 9.37
C ILE A 185 -25.14 -9.19 9.05
N LYS A 186 -25.82 -9.44 7.93
CA LYS A 186 -26.16 -10.81 7.48
C LYS A 186 -26.35 -10.87 5.97
N LEU A 187 -25.92 -12.00 5.40
CA LEU A 187 -26.12 -12.39 4.01
C LEU A 187 -26.75 -13.79 3.99
N ILE A 188 -27.80 -13.97 3.18
CA ILE A 188 -28.41 -15.28 2.91
C ILE A 188 -28.22 -15.60 1.43
N GLY A 189 -27.50 -16.68 1.13
CA GLY A 189 -27.28 -17.14 -0.25
C GLY A 189 -28.30 -18.20 -0.67
N TYR A 190 -28.88 -18.04 -1.85
CA TYR A 190 -29.85 -18.93 -2.47
C TYR A 190 -29.28 -19.56 -3.74
N SER A 191 -29.55 -20.85 -3.92
CA SER A 191 -29.23 -21.64 -5.11
C SER A 191 -30.48 -22.44 -5.47
N MET A 192 -31.02 -22.24 -6.68
CA MET A 192 -32.30 -22.80 -7.11
C MET A 192 -33.43 -22.59 -6.08
N ASP A 193 -33.56 -21.36 -5.59
CA ASP A 193 -34.51 -20.90 -4.55
C ASP A 193 -34.35 -21.53 -3.15
N LYS A 194 -33.33 -22.38 -2.93
CA LYS A 194 -33.00 -22.95 -1.63
C LYS A 194 -31.85 -22.20 -0.98
N VAL A 195 -31.97 -21.90 0.31
CA VAL A 195 -30.84 -21.35 1.09
C VAL A 195 -29.70 -22.37 1.10
N TYR A 196 -28.54 -22.00 0.55
CA TYR A 196 -27.32 -22.82 0.60
C TYR A 196 -26.32 -22.30 1.63
N GLU A 197 -26.31 -20.99 1.91
CA GLU A 197 -25.41 -20.41 2.92
C GLU A 197 -26.00 -19.25 3.71
N THR A 198 -25.41 -18.99 4.88
CA THR A 198 -25.62 -17.76 5.66
C THR A 198 -24.26 -17.24 6.14
N CYS A 199 -23.99 -15.96 5.94
CA CYS A 199 -22.86 -15.27 6.56
C CYS A 199 -23.39 -14.24 7.56
N LYS A 200 -22.64 -13.99 8.64
CA LYS A 200 -23.00 -13.04 9.71
C LYS A 200 -21.79 -12.19 10.06
N THR A 201 -22.05 -10.94 10.42
CA THR A 201 -21.06 -9.98 10.91
C THR A 201 -21.65 -9.18 12.06
N GLY A 202 -20.91 -9.04 13.15
CA GLY A 202 -21.28 -8.20 14.29
C GLY A 202 -20.57 -6.84 14.24
N TYR A 203 -21.27 -5.78 14.63
CA TYR A 203 -20.71 -4.44 14.80
C TYR A 203 -21.19 -3.83 16.12
N GLU A 204 -20.25 -3.29 16.91
CA GLU A 204 -20.53 -2.42 18.05
C GLU A 204 -19.98 -1.01 17.74
N TYR A 205 -20.61 0.02 18.32
CA TYR A 205 -20.31 1.42 18.04
C TYR A 205 -20.14 2.23 19.33
N ASP A 206 -19.30 3.26 19.30
CA ASP A 206 -19.29 4.32 20.33
C ASP A 206 -20.39 5.37 20.09
N ASN A 207 -20.49 6.33 21.01
CA ASN A 207 -21.46 7.43 20.93
C ASN A 207 -21.18 8.44 19.80
N HIS A 208 -20.02 8.36 19.14
CA HIS A 208 -19.66 9.16 17.96
C HIS A 208 -19.94 8.41 16.64
N GLY A 209 -20.33 7.14 16.71
CA GLY A 209 -20.58 6.29 15.55
C GLY A 209 -19.32 5.61 14.99
N ASN A 210 -18.20 5.63 15.71
CA ASN A 210 -17.03 4.82 15.34
C ASN A 210 -17.29 3.36 15.69
N ILE A 211 -16.86 2.43 14.84
CA ILE A 211 -16.92 0.99 15.12
C ILE A 211 -15.93 0.68 16.25
N THR A 212 -16.40 0.26 17.42
CA THR A 212 -15.56 -0.18 18.54
C THR A 212 -15.25 -1.67 18.48
N LYS A 213 -16.08 -2.46 17.79
CA LYS A 213 -15.88 -3.89 17.61
C LYS A 213 -16.46 -4.37 16.28
N HIS A 214 -15.74 -5.27 15.63
CA HIS A 214 -16.13 -5.93 14.39
C HIS A 214 -15.90 -7.43 14.52
N GLU A 215 -16.96 -8.23 14.40
CA GLU A 215 -16.91 -9.70 14.57
C GLU A 215 -17.26 -10.40 13.26
N ILE A 216 -16.36 -11.23 12.74
CA ILE A 216 -16.61 -12.04 11.53
C ILE A 216 -16.81 -13.50 11.95
N TYR A 217 -17.88 -14.11 11.45
CA TYR A 217 -18.23 -15.50 11.72
C TYR A 217 -17.98 -16.37 10.48
N TYR A 218 -17.62 -17.64 10.70
CA TYR A 218 -17.56 -18.63 9.63
C TYR A 218 -18.93 -18.77 8.96
N ARG A 219 -18.91 -18.71 7.63
CA ARG A 219 -20.03 -19.05 6.74
C ARG A 219 -20.70 -20.35 7.19
N GLU A 220 -22.01 -20.29 7.42
CA GLU A 220 -22.86 -21.47 7.66
C GLU A 220 -23.31 -22.04 6.32
N ARG A 221 -22.93 -23.27 5.98
CA ARG A 221 -23.48 -24.00 4.84
C ARG A 221 -24.70 -24.81 5.27
N LYS A 222 -25.68 -24.95 4.38
CA LYS A 222 -26.94 -25.66 4.66
C LYS A 222 -27.05 -26.99 3.92
N ASP A 223 -26.29 -27.14 2.84
CA ASP A 223 -26.14 -28.35 2.04
C ASP A 223 -25.05 -29.30 2.60
N ASP A 224 -23.94 -28.74 3.08
CA ASP A 224 -22.81 -29.46 3.70
C ASP A 224 -22.35 -28.74 5.00
N PRO A 225 -23.11 -28.85 6.11
CA PRO A 225 -22.81 -28.13 7.34
C PRO A 225 -21.47 -28.56 7.96
N GLY A 226 -20.53 -27.61 8.12
CA GLY A 226 -19.25 -27.84 8.78
C GLY A 226 -19.32 -27.71 10.31
N GLU A 227 -18.40 -28.35 11.03
CA GLU A 227 -18.34 -28.27 12.51
C GLU A 227 -18.12 -26.85 13.05
N LYS A 228 -17.53 -25.98 12.23
CA LYS A 228 -17.21 -24.58 12.55
C LYS A 228 -18.27 -23.57 12.09
N ASP A 229 -19.34 -24.02 11.46
CA ASP A 229 -20.32 -23.14 10.82
C ASP A 229 -21.00 -22.22 11.85
N GLY A 230 -21.01 -20.91 11.58
CA GLY A 230 -21.56 -19.90 12.49
C GLY A 230 -20.69 -19.61 13.72
N MET A 231 -19.53 -20.26 13.86
CA MET A 231 -18.56 -19.96 14.92
C MET A 231 -17.74 -18.72 14.56
N LEU A 232 -17.26 -17.99 15.57
CA LEU A 232 -16.43 -16.80 15.41
C LEU A 232 -15.09 -17.13 14.71
N ASP A 233 -14.71 -16.41 13.67
CA ASP A 233 -13.44 -16.58 12.96
C ASP A 233 -12.44 -15.50 13.40
N TYR A 234 -12.90 -14.27 13.49
CA TYR A 234 -12.04 -13.09 13.65
C TYR A 234 -12.77 -11.95 14.37
N VAL A 235 -12.01 -11.21 15.20
CA VAL A 235 -12.49 -9.98 15.85
C VAL A 235 -11.47 -8.86 15.68
N GLU A 236 -11.95 -7.68 15.31
CA GLU A 236 -11.23 -6.43 15.54
C GLU A 236 -11.90 -5.63 16.66
N GLU A 237 -11.11 -5.13 17.61
CA GLU A 237 -11.52 -4.21 18.66
C GLU A 237 -10.78 -2.89 18.48
N TYR A 238 -11.45 -1.76 18.68
CA TYR A 238 -10.89 -0.43 18.47
C TYR A 238 -11.16 0.45 19.70
N LYS A 239 -10.16 1.23 20.11
CA LYS A 239 -10.31 2.28 21.13
C LYS A 239 -9.94 3.63 20.53
N TYR A 240 -10.80 4.60 20.76
CA TYR A 240 -10.62 5.97 20.31
C TYR A 240 -10.44 6.92 21.50
N ASP A 241 -9.88 8.10 21.25
CA ASP A 241 -10.00 9.23 22.17
C ASP A 241 -11.26 10.07 21.89
N ASP A 242 -11.46 11.11 22.69
CA ASP A 242 -12.61 12.03 22.58
C ASP A 242 -12.71 12.73 21.22
N ASN A 243 -11.60 12.80 20.46
CA ASN A 243 -11.53 13.37 19.11
C ASN A 243 -11.69 12.31 18.00
N SER A 244 -12.12 11.09 18.34
CA SER A 244 -12.21 9.94 17.44
C SER A 244 -10.88 9.53 16.78
N ARG A 245 -9.73 9.84 17.40
CA ARG A 245 -8.42 9.34 16.97
C ARG A 245 -8.19 7.94 17.52
N LEU A 246 -7.78 7.00 16.67
CA LEU A 246 -7.59 5.60 17.03
C LEU A 246 -6.34 5.44 17.91
N LEU A 247 -6.52 5.09 19.19
CA LEU A 247 -5.44 4.88 20.15
C LEU A 247 -4.90 3.45 20.12
N GLU A 248 -5.81 2.48 20.04
CA GLU A 248 -5.50 1.05 20.10
C GLU A 248 -6.39 0.29 19.12
N ARG A 249 -5.82 -0.71 18.43
CA ARG A 249 -6.58 -1.74 17.73
C ARG A 249 -6.08 -3.12 18.13
N ASN A 250 -6.98 -4.03 18.46
CA ASN A 250 -6.67 -5.46 18.64
C ASN A 250 -7.24 -6.26 17.49
N ASN A 251 -6.44 -7.14 16.90
CA ASN A 251 -6.89 -8.12 15.91
C ASN A 251 -6.72 -9.51 16.54
N ILE A 252 -7.82 -10.25 16.69
CA ILE A 252 -7.86 -11.55 17.37
C ILE A 252 -8.34 -12.59 16.37
N ILE A 253 -7.49 -13.58 16.09
CA ILE A 253 -7.78 -14.68 15.15
C ILE A 253 -8.11 -15.94 15.95
N TYR A 254 -9.30 -16.47 15.73
CA TYR A 254 -9.77 -17.69 16.36
C TYR A 254 -9.44 -18.92 15.51
N ARG A 255 -9.32 -20.06 16.17
CA ARG A 255 -9.28 -21.38 15.55
C ARG A 255 -10.33 -22.25 16.21
N TYR A 256 -11.16 -22.89 15.41
CA TYR A 256 -12.08 -23.92 15.88
C TYR A 256 -11.30 -25.17 16.35
N ASN A 257 -11.54 -25.58 17.60
CA ASN A 257 -11.01 -26.80 18.20
C ASN A 257 -12.11 -27.88 18.21
N SER A 258 -12.11 -28.75 17.20
CA SER A 258 -13.11 -29.82 17.04
C SER A 258 -13.15 -30.82 18.21
N GLY A 259 -12.02 -31.04 18.90
CA GLY A 259 -11.96 -31.92 20.06
C GLY A 259 -12.74 -31.40 21.27
N LYS A 260 -12.87 -30.07 21.38
CA LYS A 260 -13.64 -29.39 22.44
C LYS A 260 -14.97 -28.79 21.98
N LYS A 261 -15.16 -28.64 20.66
CA LYS A 261 -16.26 -27.92 20.01
C LYS A 261 -16.37 -26.44 20.42
N GLU A 262 -15.23 -25.80 20.65
CA GLU A 262 -15.13 -24.39 21.00
C GLU A 262 -14.08 -23.68 20.12
N ASN A 263 -14.14 -22.35 20.10
CA ASN A 263 -13.11 -21.52 19.47
C ASN A 263 -12.05 -21.12 20.48
N GLU A 264 -10.79 -21.27 20.08
CA GLU A 264 -9.63 -20.85 20.86
C GLU A 264 -8.89 -19.73 20.15
N ILE A 265 -8.32 -18.78 20.90
CA ILE A 265 -7.43 -17.76 20.31
C ILE A 265 -6.19 -18.46 19.77
N SER A 266 -5.86 -18.18 18.50
CA SER A 266 -4.67 -18.69 17.82
C SER A 266 -3.57 -17.62 17.70
N GLN A 267 -3.98 -16.36 17.55
CA GLN A 267 -3.09 -15.20 17.47
C GLN A 267 -3.83 -13.95 17.94
N LYS A 268 -3.10 -13.05 18.62
CA LYS A 268 -3.53 -11.67 18.88
C LYS A 268 -2.46 -10.71 18.36
N GLN A 269 -2.89 -9.61 17.73
CA GLN A 269 -2.04 -8.48 17.38
C GLN A 269 -2.60 -7.22 18.03
N SER A 270 -1.78 -6.52 18.80
CA SER A 270 -2.14 -5.24 19.43
C SER A 270 -1.38 -4.11 18.76
N TYR A 271 -2.11 -3.16 18.19
CA TYR A 271 -1.59 -1.98 17.51
C TYR A 271 -1.81 -0.76 18.41
N THR A 272 -0.78 0.05 18.61
CA THR A 272 -0.85 1.36 19.28
C THR A 272 -0.35 2.45 18.36
N TYR A 273 -0.89 3.67 18.54
CA TYR A 273 -0.66 4.81 17.65
C TYR A 273 -0.15 6.01 18.45
N LYS A 274 0.87 6.71 17.94
CA LYS A 274 1.32 8.02 18.44
C LYS A 274 1.07 9.06 17.37
N TYR A 275 0.65 10.24 17.81
CA TYR A 275 0.27 11.37 16.96
C TYR A 275 1.20 12.57 17.19
N ASP A 276 1.42 13.38 16.16
CA ASP A 276 1.99 14.73 16.31
C ASP A 276 0.90 15.78 16.62
N GLU A 277 1.32 17.04 16.77
CA GLU A 277 0.45 18.20 17.01
C GLU A 277 -0.47 18.56 15.82
N GLN A 278 -0.31 17.90 14.66
CA GLN A 278 -1.12 18.07 13.46
C GLN A 278 -1.99 16.84 13.15
N ASP A 279 -2.20 15.98 14.17
CA ASP A 279 -2.97 14.73 14.13
C ASP A 279 -2.47 13.69 13.11
N ASN A 280 -1.18 13.72 12.77
CA ASN A 280 -0.56 12.69 11.92
C ASN A 280 0.02 11.53 12.77
N VAL A 281 -0.14 10.29 12.31
CA VAL A 281 0.40 9.08 12.96
C VAL A 281 1.91 8.97 12.77
N VAL A 282 2.70 9.64 13.60
CA VAL A 282 4.18 9.57 13.54
C VAL A 282 4.75 8.19 13.82
N GLU A 283 4.08 7.39 14.66
CA GLU A 283 4.48 6.02 14.99
C GLU A 283 3.25 5.11 15.11
N MET A 284 3.33 3.91 14.54
CA MET A 284 2.44 2.80 14.84
C MET A 284 3.27 1.61 15.32
N SER A 285 2.98 1.07 16.50
CA SER A 285 3.68 -0.11 17.04
C SER A 285 2.72 -1.31 17.11
N CYS A 286 3.15 -2.46 16.60
CA CYS A 286 2.39 -3.71 16.55
C CYS A 286 3.09 -4.79 17.38
N LEU A 287 2.42 -5.29 18.41
CA LEU A 287 2.86 -6.42 19.22
C LEU A 287 2.10 -7.67 18.78
N THR A 288 2.81 -8.70 18.31
CA THR A 288 2.20 -9.97 17.92
C THR A 288 2.43 -11.04 18.99
N TYR A 289 1.32 -11.59 19.49
CA TYR A 289 1.26 -12.62 20.53
C TYR A 289 0.89 -13.97 19.91
N GLY A 290 1.69 -15.00 20.18
CA GLY A 290 1.44 -16.37 19.73
C GLY A 290 0.71 -17.18 20.81
N TYR A 291 -0.32 -17.92 20.41
CA TYR A 291 -1.07 -18.79 21.32
C TYR A 291 -0.81 -20.26 21.01
N ARG A 292 -1.05 -21.13 21.99
CA ARG A 292 -1.05 -22.60 21.87
C ARG A 292 -2.13 -23.14 22.79
N ASP A 293 -3.01 -23.98 22.25
CA ASP A 293 -4.11 -24.62 23.00
C ASP A 293 -4.95 -23.59 23.80
N GLY A 294 -5.25 -22.46 23.16
CA GLY A 294 -5.99 -21.32 23.71
C GLY A 294 -5.23 -20.42 24.70
N LYS A 295 -3.95 -20.68 24.97
CA LYS A 295 -3.13 -19.92 25.95
C LYS A 295 -1.96 -19.21 25.28
N GLU A 296 -1.62 -18.04 25.77
CA GLU A 296 -0.45 -17.28 25.33
C GLU A 296 0.85 -18.05 25.64
N GLN A 297 1.83 -18.00 24.74
CA GLN A 297 3.07 -18.76 24.88
C GLN A 297 4.11 -18.01 25.73
N GLU A 298 4.66 -18.68 26.75
CA GLU A 298 5.75 -18.17 27.61
C GLU A 298 7.09 -18.89 27.32
N PRO A 299 8.27 -18.24 27.44
CA PRO A 299 8.51 -16.84 27.77
C PRO A 299 8.30 -15.92 26.54
N GLY A 300 7.17 -15.22 26.52
CA GLY A 300 6.62 -14.63 25.31
C GLY A 300 6.95 -13.16 25.12
N SER A 301 8.22 -12.80 24.89
CA SER A 301 8.51 -11.45 24.36
C SER A 301 7.80 -11.30 23.01
N PRO A 302 6.75 -10.47 22.88
CA PRO A 302 5.99 -10.38 21.65
C PRO A 302 6.88 -9.87 20.53
N ALA A 303 6.62 -10.31 19.30
CA ALA A 303 7.33 -9.75 18.15
C ALA A 303 6.86 -8.31 17.94
N ILE A 304 7.76 -7.34 18.12
CA ILE A 304 7.46 -5.92 17.98
C ILE A 304 7.82 -5.48 16.57
N THR A 305 6.82 -4.98 15.84
CA THR A 305 7.04 -4.28 14.57
C THR A 305 6.59 -2.83 14.72
N THR A 306 7.54 -1.90 14.61
CA THR A 306 7.28 -0.46 14.69
C THR A 306 7.38 0.16 13.30
N TYR A 307 6.43 1.03 12.99
CA TYR A 307 6.34 1.77 11.74
C TYR A 307 6.51 3.25 12.06
N ILE A 308 7.53 3.89 11.50
CA ILE A 308 7.85 5.30 11.72
C ILE A 308 7.58 6.06 10.42
N TYR A 309 6.82 7.15 10.52
CA TYR A 309 6.33 7.90 9.36
C TYR A 309 7.02 9.28 9.26
N THR A 310 7.34 9.69 8.03
CA THR A 310 7.77 11.07 7.71
C THR A 310 6.72 11.72 6.83
N TYR A 311 6.63 13.06 6.87
CA TYR A 311 5.55 13.82 6.24
C TYR A 311 6.07 14.92 5.32
N ASP A 312 5.25 15.32 4.35
CA ASP A 312 5.43 16.57 3.60
C ASP A 312 4.74 17.76 4.27
N LYS A 313 4.90 18.95 3.69
CA LYS A 313 4.32 20.21 4.16
C LYS A 313 2.77 20.23 4.21
N HIS A 314 2.10 19.31 3.52
CA HIS A 314 0.63 19.18 3.55
C HIS A 314 0.16 18.20 4.62
N GLY A 315 1.08 17.47 5.27
CA GLY A 315 0.77 16.43 6.25
C GLY A 315 0.46 15.07 5.63
N ASN A 316 0.88 14.82 4.38
CA ASN A 316 0.82 13.48 3.79
C ASN A 316 2.12 12.72 4.06
N TRP A 317 2.03 11.44 4.43
CA TRP A 317 3.25 10.69 4.73
C TRP A 317 4.03 10.35 3.45
N THR A 318 5.30 10.72 3.42
CA THR A 318 6.25 10.56 2.31
C THR A 318 7.12 9.32 2.45
N SER A 319 7.34 8.85 3.67
CA SER A 319 7.96 7.55 3.90
C SER A 319 7.43 6.86 5.14
N ARG A 320 7.56 5.53 5.15
CA ARG A 320 7.31 4.66 6.29
C ARG A 320 8.47 3.67 6.43
N GLU A 321 9.29 3.86 7.44
CA GLU A 321 10.28 2.88 7.86
C GLU A 321 9.61 1.77 8.66
N THR A 322 9.99 0.52 8.41
CA THR A 322 9.54 -0.64 9.20
C THR A 322 10.72 -1.19 9.99
N GLN A 323 10.58 -1.24 11.31
CA GLN A 323 11.57 -1.76 12.25
C GLN A 323 11.04 -3.02 12.93
N TYR A 324 11.78 -4.13 12.86
CA TYR A 324 11.47 -5.37 13.56
C TYR A 324 12.39 -5.51 14.78
N ASN A 325 11.82 -5.55 15.98
CA ASN A 325 12.54 -5.52 17.26
C ASN A 325 13.63 -4.42 17.30
N GLY A 326 13.28 -3.21 16.86
CA GLY A 326 14.17 -2.04 16.81
C GLY A 326 15.21 -2.03 15.69
N ARG A 327 15.20 -3.02 14.76
CA ARG A 327 16.11 -3.07 13.60
C ARG A 327 15.36 -2.69 12.33
N LYS A 328 15.85 -1.65 11.63
CA LYS A 328 15.37 -1.27 10.29
C LYS A 328 15.41 -2.46 9.34
N GLN A 329 14.30 -2.71 8.65
CA GLN A 329 14.14 -3.85 7.75
C GLN A 329 13.72 -3.43 6.34
N ASP A 330 12.64 -2.65 6.22
CA ASP A 330 12.03 -2.26 4.95
C ASP A 330 11.61 -0.79 4.95
N MET A 331 11.51 -0.19 3.76
CA MET A 331 11.04 1.18 3.57
C MET A 331 9.97 1.23 2.48
N VAL A 332 8.89 1.95 2.76
CA VAL A 332 7.89 2.35 1.75
C VAL A 332 8.02 3.85 1.56
N SER A 333 8.07 4.31 0.32
CA SER A 333 8.07 5.73 -0.02
C SER A 333 6.82 6.09 -0.80
N ARG A 334 6.41 7.36 -0.69
CA ARG A 334 5.35 7.96 -1.49
C ARG A 334 5.80 9.30 -2.03
N THR A 335 5.54 9.54 -3.30
CA THR A 335 5.69 10.85 -3.95
C THR A 335 4.32 11.39 -4.33
N TYR A 336 4.13 12.69 -4.15
CA TYR A 336 2.86 13.38 -4.39
C TYR A 336 3.06 14.51 -5.40
N THR A 337 2.00 14.80 -6.14
CA THR A 337 1.83 16.05 -6.90
C THR A 337 0.49 16.65 -6.49
N TYR A 338 0.40 17.97 -6.44
CA TYR A 338 -0.78 18.69 -5.98
C TYR A 338 -1.34 19.57 -7.09
N TYR A 339 -2.65 19.80 -7.07
CA TYR A 339 -3.27 20.82 -7.90
C TYR A 339 -2.83 22.22 -7.45
N GLY A 340 -2.61 23.12 -8.41
CA GLY A 340 -2.14 24.49 -8.16
C GLY A 340 -0.66 24.62 -7.77
N GLU A 341 0.02 23.54 -7.37
CA GLU A 341 1.47 23.54 -7.17
C GLU A 341 2.20 23.14 -8.46
N ALA A 342 3.41 23.67 -8.65
CA ALA A 342 4.30 23.15 -9.68
C ALA A 342 4.63 21.69 -9.36
N GLU A 343 4.51 20.79 -10.33
CA GLU A 343 4.95 19.40 -10.11
C GLU A 343 6.44 19.41 -9.72
N PRO A 344 6.85 18.63 -8.70
CA PRO A 344 8.25 18.52 -8.33
C PRO A 344 9.04 18.11 -9.57
N LYS A 345 10.02 18.92 -9.96
CA LYS A 345 10.88 18.64 -11.12
C LYS A 345 11.82 17.43 -10.89
N PHE A 346 11.74 16.80 -9.72
CA PHE A 346 12.66 15.82 -9.17
C PHE A 346 11.94 14.84 -8.22
N THR A 347 12.48 13.64 -8.11
CA THR A 347 12.24 12.69 -7.02
C THR A 347 13.58 12.14 -6.51
N MET A 348 13.61 11.49 -5.34
CA MET A 348 14.81 10.77 -4.86
C MET A 348 15.31 9.70 -5.84
N GLU A 349 14.45 9.20 -6.72
CA GLU A 349 14.77 8.11 -7.65
C GLU A 349 15.63 8.59 -8.83
N ASP A 350 15.48 9.85 -9.21
CA ASP A 350 16.19 10.46 -10.33
C ASP A 350 17.66 10.81 -10.00
N LEU A 351 18.10 10.49 -8.76
CA LEU A 351 19.47 10.63 -8.26
C LEU A 351 20.20 9.28 -8.11
N VAL A 352 19.52 8.16 -8.40
CA VAL A 352 20.07 6.82 -8.21
C VAL A 352 20.74 6.32 -9.49
N GLY A 353 22.04 6.56 -9.63
CA GLY A 353 22.85 5.94 -10.66
C GLY A 353 24.35 6.14 -10.45
N ALA A 354 25.11 5.05 -10.44
CA ALA A 354 26.57 5.10 -10.46
C ALA A 354 27.07 5.32 -11.90
N TRP A 355 27.39 6.56 -12.25
CA TRP A 355 27.95 6.99 -13.53
C TRP A 355 28.99 8.12 -13.27
N ASP A 356 29.95 8.32 -14.18
CA ASP A 356 31.41 8.56 -13.95
C ASP A 356 31.94 9.49 -15.12
N TYR A 357 32.97 10.45 -15.01
CA TYR A 357 33.40 11.86 -15.62
C TYR A 357 33.85 12.32 -17.10
N TYR A 358 33.75 13.60 -17.52
CA TYR A 358 34.77 14.22 -18.45
C TYR A 358 35.05 15.70 -18.07
N SER A 359 36.35 16.06 -18.11
CA SER A 359 36.93 17.37 -17.83
C SER A 359 36.97 18.29 -19.07
N GLU A 360 37.29 19.60 -19.07
CA GLU A 360 37.96 20.55 -18.17
C GLU A 360 37.25 21.96 -18.27
N PRO A 361 37.80 23.11 -17.83
CA PRO A 361 38.39 23.43 -16.53
C PRO A 361 37.75 24.67 -15.86
N THR A 362 37.28 24.54 -14.63
CA THR A 362 37.26 25.55 -13.52
C THR A 362 36.41 24.95 -12.39
N ASN A 363 37.03 24.64 -11.25
CA ASN A 363 36.42 24.17 -9.99
C ASN A 363 35.11 23.36 -10.14
N LYS A 364 35.23 22.09 -10.55
CA LYS A 364 34.14 21.11 -10.52
C LYS A 364 34.36 20.16 -9.33
N ILE A 365 33.29 19.88 -8.59
CA ILE A 365 33.24 18.88 -7.51
C ILE A 365 32.24 17.81 -7.94
N GLU A 366 32.66 16.55 -7.97
CA GLU A 366 31.87 15.42 -8.47
C GLU A 366 31.19 14.67 -7.33
N MET A 367 29.95 14.19 -7.48
CA MET A 367 29.17 13.67 -6.34
C MET A 367 28.60 12.28 -6.62
N VAL A 368 28.83 11.33 -5.71
CA VAL A 368 28.36 9.93 -5.86
C VAL A 368 27.30 9.60 -4.80
N PHE A 369 26.12 9.11 -5.20
CA PHE A 369 25.02 8.83 -4.26
C PHE A 369 24.60 7.34 -4.19
N LYS A 370 24.21 6.89 -3.00
CA LYS A 370 23.50 5.62 -2.76
C LYS A 370 22.03 5.72 -3.17
N ARG A 371 21.42 4.55 -3.37
CA ARG A 371 19.97 4.37 -3.60
C ARG A 371 19.06 4.85 -2.45
N ASP A 372 19.62 5.05 -1.26
CA ASP A 372 18.93 5.57 -0.06
C ASP A 372 19.10 7.08 0.15
N GLY A 373 19.81 7.78 -0.73
CA GLY A 373 20.10 9.21 -0.59
C GLY A 373 21.27 9.55 0.34
N THR A 374 22.20 8.61 0.57
CA THR A 374 23.50 8.92 1.19
C THR A 374 24.52 9.37 0.11
N LEU A 375 25.29 10.43 0.35
CA LEU A 375 26.48 10.76 -0.43
C LEU A 375 27.61 9.79 -0.04
N ILE A 376 28.15 9.07 -1.02
CA ILE A 376 29.23 8.09 -0.85
C ILE A 376 30.59 8.77 -0.87
N ASP A 377 30.83 9.64 -1.86
CA ASP A 377 32.14 10.23 -2.11
C ASP A 377 32.03 11.53 -2.93
N TYR A 378 33.08 12.36 -2.88
CA TYR A 378 33.32 13.40 -3.87
C TYR A 378 34.81 13.54 -4.22
N ILE A 379 35.13 13.73 -5.51
CA ILE A 379 36.54 13.85 -5.95
C ILE A 379 37.10 15.25 -5.63
N ASP A 380 37.53 15.38 -4.37
CA ASP A 380 38.77 16.07 -3.98
C ASP A 380 39.26 15.56 -2.61
N PHE A 381 38.38 14.99 -1.76
CA PHE A 381 38.73 14.45 -0.44
C PHE A 381 37.88 13.23 -0.05
N HIS A 382 38.51 12.24 0.61
CA HIS A 382 37.87 11.06 1.20
C HIS A 382 36.76 11.45 2.19
N SER A 383 35.52 11.53 1.70
CA SER A 383 34.42 12.06 2.50
C SER A 383 33.06 11.51 2.09
N THR A 384 32.32 11.06 3.10
CA THR A 384 30.93 10.62 2.95
C THR A 384 30.00 11.78 3.30
N GLY A 385 28.69 11.65 3.07
CA GLY A 385 27.76 12.67 3.54
C GLY A 385 26.30 12.24 3.55
N THR A 386 25.49 13.07 4.17
CA THR A 386 24.02 12.98 4.07
C THR A 386 23.49 14.21 3.37
N TYR A 387 22.38 14.06 2.65
CA TYR A 387 21.67 15.18 2.07
C TYR A 387 20.17 15.07 2.32
N LYS A 388 19.49 16.21 2.29
CA LYS A 388 18.04 16.34 2.41
C LYS A 388 17.57 17.41 1.44
N PHE A 389 16.42 17.19 0.82
CA PHE A 389 15.72 18.23 0.08
C PHE A 389 14.83 19.04 1.03
N ASN A 390 14.63 20.33 0.72
CA ASN A 390 13.46 21.03 1.22
C ASN A 390 12.18 20.44 0.58
N PRO A 391 10.98 20.65 1.16
CA PRO A 391 9.74 20.09 0.63
C PRO A 391 9.42 20.50 -0.82
N GLU A 392 9.93 21.63 -1.28
CA GLU A 392 9.73 22.15 -2.65
C GLU A 392 10.72 21.55 -3.67
N GLY A 393 11.74 20.81 -3.24
CA GLY A 393 12.76 20.23 -4.13
C GLY A 393 13.62 21.27 -4.85
N THR A 394 13.83 22.44 -4.25
CA THR A 394 14.61 23.56 -4.82
C THR A 394 15.95 23.78 -4.11
N VAL A 395 16.11 23.24 -2.90
CA VAL A 395 17.28 23.35 -2.04
C VAL A 395 17.71 21.96 -1.59
N ILE A 396 19.01 21.72 -1.66
CA ILE A 396 19.66 20.53 -1.09
C ILE A 396 20.47 20.98 0.13
N THR A 397 20.05 20.58 1.32
CA THR A 397 20.86 20.67 2.53
C THR A 397 21.83 19.49 2.57
N MET A 398 23.12 19.74 2.67
CA MET A 398 24.19 18.74 2.63
C MET A 398 25.07 18.81 3.86
N GLN A 399 25.41 17.66 4.43
CA GLN A 399 26.36 17.54 5.54
C GLN A 399 27.40 16.48 5.20
N PHE A 400 28.68 16.84 5.35
CA PHE A 400 29.82 16.04 4.93
C PHE A 400 30.58 15.50 6.15
N THR A 401 31.12 14.30 6.03
CA THR A 401 31.96 13.64 7.03
C THR A 401 33.26 13.22 6.36
N TYR A 402 34.33 13.93 6.69
CA TYR A 402 35.68 13.74 6.21
C TYR A 402 36.40 12.71 7.09
N ASP A 403 37.34 11.97 6.51
CA ASP A 403 38.28 11.10 7.23
C ASP A 403 39.68 11.39 6.66
N ASP A 404 40.56 11.97 7.49
CA ASP A 404 41.92 12.33 7.09
C ASP A 404 42.94 11.19 7.34
N GLY A 405 42.47 10.05 7.86
CA GLY A 405 43.29 8.90 8.22
C GLY A 405 43.75 8.88 9.69
N GLU A 406 43.55 9.97 10.44
CA GLU A 406 43.78 10.01 11.90
C GLU A 406 42.48 10.29 12.68
N GLU A 407 41.63 11.23 12.24
CA GLU A 407 40.32 11.52 12.85
C GLU A 407 39.22 11.82 11.82
N SER A 408 37.98 11.41 12.12
CA SER A 408 36.82 11.74 11.28
C SER A 408 36.11 13.01 11.75
N GLN A 409 35.98 13.99 10.86
CA GLN A 409 35.39 15.31 11.13
C GLN A 409 34.09 15.51 10.34
N THR A 410 33.03 16.00 10.99
CA THR A 410 31.74 16.26 10.34
C THR A 410 31.43 17.75 10.23
N SER A 411 31.08 18.20 9.02
CA SER A 411 30.75 19.59 8.70
C SER A 411 29.47 20.04 9.39
N LYS A 412 29.24 21.36 9.42
CA LYS A 412 27.88 21.88 9.55
C LYS A 412 27.10 21.61 8.26
N PRO A 413 25.76 21.43 8.33
CA PRO A 413 24.92 21.39 7.13
C PRO A 413 25.06 22.69 6.31
N MET A 414 25.06 22.55 4.98
CA MET A 414 25.16 23.64 4.01
C MET A 414 24.03 23.53 2.99
N ASP A 415 23.36 24.65 2.70
CA ASP A 415 22.26 24.68 1.74
C ASP A 415 22.75 25.07 0.33
N PHE A 416 22.29 24.31 -0.67
CA PHE A 416 22.57 24.52 -2.08
C PHE A 416 21.27 24.72 -2.88
N GLN A 417 21.16 25.84 -3.57
CA GLN A 417 20.06 26.16 -4.49
C GLN A 417 20.24 25.45 -5.83
N ILE A 418 19.26 24.69 -6.30
CA ILE A 418 19.34 24.02 -7.61
C ILE A 418 19.15 25.05 -8.73
N GLN A 419 20.12 25.16 -9.64
CA GLN A 419 20.12 26.10 -10.77
C GLN A 419 19.62 25.45 -12.06
N GLU A 420 19.99 24.19 -12.31
CA GLU A 420 19.64 23.45 -13.52
C GLU A 420 19.44 21.96 -13.18
N TYR A 421 18.48 21.32 -13.84
CA TYR A 421 18.39 19.87 -13.88
C TYR A 421 17.70 19.37 -15.16
N THR A 422 18.24 18.31 -15.73
CA THR A 422 17.74 17.71 -16.99
C THR A 422 17.72 16.17 -16.96
N GLY A 423 17.98 15.53 -15.82
CA GLY A 423 18.16 14.07 -15.71
C GLY A 423 19.50 13.55 -16.24
N ASP A 424 20.12 14.28 -17.17
CA ASP A 424 21.51 14.10 -17.60
C ASP A 424 22.48 15.03 -16.87
N ARG A 425 22.01 16.16 -16.33
CA ARG A 425 22.83 17.20 -15.69
C ARG A 425 22.12 17.78 -14.47
N LEU A 426 22.89 18.18 -13.44
CA LEU A 426 22.45 18.88 -12.24
C LEU A 426 23.45 20.00 -11.92
N ILE A 427 22.96 21.20 -11.56
CA ILE A 427 23.79 22.32 -11.10
C ILE A 427 23.26 22.83 -9.78
N LEU A 428 24.14 22.96 -8.79
CA LEU A 428 23.84 23.40 -7.43
C LEU A 428 24.64 24.67 -7.11
N LYS A 429 24.09 25.60 -6.34
CA LYS A 429 24.76 26.84 -5.95
C LYS A 429 24.67 27.12 -4.45
N SER A 430 25.81 27.37 -3.80
CA SER A 430 25.84 27.90 -2.43
C SER A 430 26.85 29.05 -2.35
N GLY A 431 26.35 30.26 -2.10
CA GLY A 431 27.16 31.48 -2.20
C GLY A 431 27.74 31.67 -3.60
N GLU A 432 29.07 31.75 -3.69
CA GLU A 432 29.83 31.80 -4.96
C GLU A 432 30.15 30.40 -5.51
N THR A 433 30.04 29.34 -4.70
CA THR A 433 30.32 27.96 -5.09
C THR A 433 29.22 27.42 -6.00
N LEU A 434 29.62 26.83 -7.13
CA LEU A 434 28.76 26.07 -8.03
C LEU A 434 29.25 24.62 -8.08
N LEU A 435 28.39 23.66 -7.77
CA LEU A 435 28.63 22.23 -8.00
C LEU A 435 27.95 21.83 -9.31
N TYR A 436 28.60 20.95 -10.07
CA TYR A 436 28.13 20.46 -11.36
C TYR A 436 28.20 18.95 -11.39
N TYR A 437 27.12 18.31 -11.81
CA TYR A 437 27.05 16.90 -12.11
C TYR A 437 26.54 16.72 -13.55
N ASP A 438 27.19 15.86 -14.32
CA ASP A 438 26.80 15.47 -15.68
C ASP A 438 27.02 13.96 -15.83
N ARG A 439 26.08 13.28 -16.47
CA ARG A 439 25.95 11.81 -16.47
C ARG A 439 26.73 11.11 -17.59
N LYS A 440 27.25 11.84 -18.59
CA LYS A 440 27.45 11.30 -19.96
C LYS A 440 28.83 10.76 -20.35
N THR A 441 29.78 10.71 -19.43
CA THR A 441 31.21 10.85 -19.75
C THR A 441 32.03 10.35 -18.56
N LYS A 442 33.04 9.40 -18.65
CA LYS A 442 33.93 8.65 -17.63
C LYS A 442 35.33 9.19 -17.08
N SER A 443 35.61 9.13 -15.75
CA SER A 443 36.86 9.51 -15.00
C SER A 443 38.08 8.57 -15.02
N GLU A 444 39.28 9.17 -14.91
CA GLU A 444 40.59 8.49 -14.95
C GLU A 444 41.24 8.24 -13.58
N ASN A 445 40.86 8.96 -12.52
CA ASN A 445 41.56 8.89 -11.21
C ASN A 445 41.02 7.82 -10.24
N TYR A 446 39.88 7.17 -10.53
CA TYR A 446 39.30 6.16 -9.64
C TYR A 446 39.84 4.75 -9.92
N ASN A 447 40.54 4.18 -8.95
CA ASN A 447 41.21 2.87 -9.02
C ASN A 447 40.65 1.83 -8.03
N GLY A 448 39.54 2.14 -7.35
CA GLY A 448 38.90 1.26 -6.37
C GLY A 448 38.19 0.04 -6.98
N LYS A 449 38.16 -1.07 -6.23
CA LYS A 449 37.31 -2.24 -6.51
C LYS A 449 36.11 -2.24 -5.56
N TYR A 450 34.96 -2.65 -6.12
CA TYR A 450 33.71 -2.95 -5.39
C TYR A 450 33.85 -4.06 -4.35
#